data_AF-A0A5K0VF93-F1
#
_entry.id   AF-A0A5K0VF93-F1
#
_cell.length_a   1.000
_cell.length_b   1.000
_cell.length_c   1.000
_cell.angle_alpha   90.00
_cell.angle_beta   90.00
_cell.angle_gamma   90.00
#
_symmetry.space_group_name_H-M   'P 1'
#
loop_
_entity.id
_entity.type
_entity.pdbx_description
1 polymer ?
#
loop_
_entity_poly.entity_id
_entity_poly.type
_entity_poly.pdbx_seq_one_letter_code
_entity_poly.pdbx_strand_id
1 'polypeptide(L)' 'DLKLGTEEVARLRNADIKNLLSRQKLYLILDLDHTLLNSTRLADISPQEEAYVTETYLKRQSDASR' A
#
# COMPACT_ATOMS: atom_id res chain seq x y z
N ASP A 1 17.01 -32.39 1.77
CA ASP A 1 17.78 -31.74 2.84
C ASP A 1 17.08 -30.45 3.29
N LEU A 2 15.99 -30.59 4.05
CA LEU A 2 15.09 -29.47 4.38
C LEU A 2 15.65 -28.54 5.47
N LYS A 3 16.56 -29.06 6.31
CA LYS A 3 17.14 -28.34 7.45
C LYS A 3 18.04 -27.18 7.01
N LEU A 4 18.89 -27.41 6.01
CA LEU A 4 19.70 -26.35 5.39
C LEU A 4 18.82 -25.23 4.82
N GLY A 5 17.69 -25.58 4.21
CA GLY A 5 16.71 -24.60 3.71
C GLY A 5 16.12 -23.74 4.84
N THR A 6 15.78 -24.33 5.98
CA THR A 6 15.25 -23.58 7.12
C THR A 6 16.29 -22.67 7.78
N GLU A 7 17.56 -23.11 7.85
CA GLU A 7 18.67 -22.32 8.39
C GLU A 7 18.96 -21.10 7.51
N GLU A 8 18.91 -21.27 6.19
CA GLU A 8 19.13 -20.16 5.25
C GLU A 8 17.98 -19.14 5.30
N VAL A 9 16.72 -19.60 5.39
CA VAL A 9 15.57 -18.71 5.60
C VAL A 9 15.71 -17.91 6.90
N ALA A 10 16.16 -18.55 7.98
CA ALA A 10 16.38 -17.87 9.26
C ALA A 10 17.52 -16.82 9.16
N ARG A 11 18.61 -17.16 8.46
CA ARG A 11 19.73 -16.23 8.24
C ARG A 11 19.29 -14.99 7.47
N LEU A 12 18.52 -15.16 6.40
CA LEU A 12 17.98 -14.06 5.59
C LEU A 12 17.04 -13.17 6.42
N ARG A 13 16.07 -13.78 7.10
CA ARG A 13 15.13 -13.04 7.97
C ARG A 13 15.85 -12.20 9.03
N ASN A 14 16.89 -12.76 9.66
CA ASN A 14 17.68 -12.07 10.67
C ASN A 14 18.48 -10.90 10.08
N ALA A 15 19.02 -11.04 8.87
CA ALA A 15 19.72 -9.97 8.18
C ALA A 15 18.77 -8.81 7.84
N ASP A 16 17.57 -9.13 7.33
CA ASP A 16 16.57 -8.13 6.96
C ASP A 16 16.07 -7.34 8.17
N ILE A 17 15.74 -8.02 9.28
CA ILE A 17 15.32 -7.36 10.52
C ILE A 17 16.42 -6.44 11.06
N LYS A 18 17.69 -6.88 11.07
CA LYS A 18 18.82 -6.05 11.51
C LYS A 18 18.96 -4.78 10.66
N ASN A 19 18.82 -4.90 9.34
CA ASN A 19 18.88 -3.75 8.42
C ASN A 19 17.73 -2.76 8.65
N LEU A 20 16.53 -3.28 8.90
CA LEU A 20 15.35 -2.46 9.14
C LEU A 20 15.49 -1.66 10.44
N LEU A 21 15.93 -2.33 11.51
CA LEU A 21 16.17 -1.71 12.81
C LEU A 21 17.35 -0.72 12.79
N SER A 22 18.41 -0.97 12.01
CA SER A 22 19.50 0.01 11.85
C SER A 22 19.04 1.31 11.20
N ARG A 23 17.92 1.27 10.47
CA ARG A 23 17.25 2.44 9.88
C ARG A 23 16.12 2.97 10.75
N GLN A 24 15.93 2.44 11.96
CA GLN A 24 14.80 2.73 12.86
C GLN A 24 13.43 2.50 12.18
N LYS A 25 13.33 1.50 11.30
CA LYS A 25 12.10 1.11 10.60
C LYS A 25 11.55 -0.20 11.14
N LEU A 26 10.26 -0.45 10.89
CA LEU A 26 9.54 -1.67 11.22
C LEU A 26 8.71 -2.14 10.02
N TYR A 27 8.27 -3.41 10.06
CA TYR A 27 7.31 -3.94 9.10
C TYR A 27 5.90 -3.50 9.49
N LEU A 28 5.20 -2.85 8.57
CA LEU A 28 3.81 -2.47 8.72
C LEU A 28 3.00 -3.23 7.67
N ILE A 29 2.16 -4.14 8.13
CA ILE A 29 1.23 -4.88 7.27
C ILE A 29 -0.07 -4.10 7.28
N LEU A 30 -0.50 -3.62 6.11
CA LEU A 30 -1.73 -2.85 5.95
C LEU A 30 -2.68 -3.59 5.03
N ASP A 31 -3.95 -3.58 5.39
CA ASP A 31 -5.01 -3.97 4.47
C ASP A 31 -5.18 -2.90 3.40
N LEU A 32 -5.59 -3.32 2.21
CA LEU A 32 -5.75 -2.41 1.08
C LEU A 32 -7.14 -1.78 1.10
N ASP A 33 -8.17 -2.60 0.93
CA ASP A 33 -9.55 -2.13 0.95
C ASP A 33 -9.93 -1.76 2.39
N HIS A 34 -10.68 -0.66 2.55
CA HIS A 34 -11.15 -0.15 3.84
C HIS A 34 -10.10 0.38 4.83
N THR A 35 -8.79 0.21 4.57
CA THR A 35 -7.72 0.87 5.34
C THR A 35 -6.96 1.91 4.51
N LEU A 36 -6.49 1.54 3.31
CA LEU A 36 -5.74 2.45 2.43
C LEU A 36 -6.61 3.03 1.33
N LEU A 37 -7.56 2.25 0.81
CA LEU A 37 -8.44 2.64 -0.26
C LEU A 37 -9.90 2.64 0.21
N ASN A 38 -10.56 3.78 0.01
CA ASN A 38 -12.01 3.85 -0.02
C ASN A 38 -12.44 3.57 -1.45
N SER A 39 -12.77 2.32 -1.74
CA SER A 39 -13.28 1.89 -3.04
C SER A 39 -14.80 1.84 -3.02
N THR A 40 -15.43 2.33 -4.08
CA THR A 40 -16.85 2.08 -4.37
C THR A 40 -17.00 1.76 -5.85
N ARG A 41 -18.05 1.04 -6.26
CA ARG A 41 -18.32 0.83 -7.68
C ARG A 41 -18.83 2.14 -8.28
N LEU A 42 -18.52 2.40 -9.54
CA LEU A 42 -19.00 3.62 -10.22
C LEU A 42 -20.53 3.73 -10.19
N ALA A 43 -21.24 2.60 -10.30
CA ALA A 43 -22.69 2.55 -10.22
C ALA A 43 -23.27 2.85 -8.83
N ASP A 44 -22.45 2.78 -7.78
CA ASP A 44 -22.86 3.07 -6.40
C ASP A 44 -22.53 4.51 -5.99
N ILE A 45 -21.95 5.31 -6.89
CA ILE A 45 -21.70 6.74 -6.65
C ILE A 45 -23.03 7.47 -6.77
N SER A 46 -23.42 8.20 -5.71
CA SER A 46 -24.63 9.00 -5.77
C SER A 46 -24.44 10.21 -6.72
N PRO A 47 -25.52 10.74 -7.31
CA PRO A 47 -25.45 11.94 -8.14
C PRO A 47 -24.81 13.14 -7.42
N GLN A 48 -24.94 13.20 -6.09
CA GLN A 48 -24.35 14.22 -5.24
C GLN A 48 -22.83 14.07 -5.11
N GLU A 49 -22.32 12.83 -5.13
CA GLU A 49 -20.89 12.52 -5.05
C GLU A 49 -20.17 12.60 -6.40
N GLU A 50 -20.90 12.40 -7.51
CA GLU A 50 -20.35 12.39 -8.87
C GLU A 50 -19.62 13.69 -9.23
N ALA A 51 -20.17 14.84 -8.85
CA ALA A 51 -19.54 16.15 -9.08
C ALA A 51 -18.20 16.27 -8.36
N TYR A 52 -18.14 15.83 -7.10
CA TYR A 52 -16.92 15.86 -6.28
C TYR A 52 -15.82 14.94 -6.83
N VAL A 53 -16.19 13.73 -7.26
CA VAL A 53 -15.25 12.77 -7.86
C VAL A 53 -14.71 13.29 -9.19
N THR A 54 -15.57 13.91 -10.00
CA THR A 54 -15.18 14.47 -11.30
C THR A 54 -14.22 15.65 -11.13
N GLU A 55 -14.54 16.59 -10.23
CA GLU A 55 -13.68 17.76 -9.96
C GLU A 55 -12.30 17.34 -9.45
N THR A 56 -12.24 16.40 -8.50
CA THR A 56 -10.97 15.90 -7.96
C THR A 56 -10.15 15.14 -9.00
N TYR A 57 -10.79 14.39 -9.89
CA TYR A 57 -10.10 13.70 -10.99
C TYR A 57 -9.50 14.68 -12.01
N LEU A 58 -10.26 15.70 -12.41
CA LEU A 58 -9.80 16.73 -13.36
C LEU A 58 -8.63 17.55 -12.79
N LYS A 59 -8.72 17.93 -11.50
CA LYS A 59 -7.64 18.66 -10.82
C LYS A 59 -6.34 17.87 -10.76
N ARG A 60 -6.42 16.55 -10.53
CA ARG A 60 -5.24 15.67 -10.54
C ARG A 60 -4.60 15.56 -11.92
N GLN A 61 -5.38 15.55 -13.00
CA GLN A 61 -4.81 15.57 -14.35
C GLN A 61 -4.09 16.89 -14.68
N SER A 62 -4.62 18.03 -14.23
CA SER A 62 -3.95 19.31 -14.43
C SER A 62 -2.65 19.44 -13.64
N ASP A 63 -2.60 18.86 -12.44
CA ASP A 63 -1.41 18.88 -11.58
C ASP A 63 -0.32 17.92 -12.08
N ALA A 64 -0.70 16.77 -12.66
CA ALA A 64 0.24 15.80 -13.23
C ALA A 64 0.83 16.23 -14.60
N SER A 65 0.21 17.22 -15.25
CA SER A 65 0.67 17.77 -16.53
C SER A 65 1.56 19.02 -16.37
N ARG A 66 1.87 19.41 -15.12
CA ARG A 66 2.78 20.50 -14.74
C ARG A 66 4.12 19.95 -14.26
#